data_AF-A0A967SY99-F1
#
_entry.id   AF-A0A967SY99-F1
#
_cell.length_a   1.000
_cell.length_b   1.000
_cell.length_c   1.000
_cell.angle_alpha   90.00
_cell.angle_beta   90.00
_cell.angle_gamma   90.00
#
_symmetry.space_group_name_H-M   'P 1'
#
loop_
_entity.id
_entity.type
_entity.pdbx_description
1 polymer ?
#
loop_
_entity_poly.entity_id
_entity_poly.type
_entity_poly.pdbx_seq_one_letter_code
_entity_poly.pdbx_strand_id
1 'polypeptide(L)'
;MSDNKDREKALEMAIGQIEKQHGKGTIMRLGDEATQDVPSISTGSLMVDYALGVGGVPRGRVTEIYGPEASGKTTLALHVIAEAQKAGGYAAFVDAEHAFDPRYAKNLGINTDELLVSQPDSGEQALEITETLIRSAA
;
A
#
# COMPACT_ATOMS: atom_id res chain seq x y z
N MET A 1 39.39 22.94 3.62
CA MET A 1 39.07 21.78 2.76
C MET A 1 39.06 20.44 3.51
N SER A 2 39.45 20.37 4.79
CA SER A 2 39.35 19.18 5.65
C SER A 2 37.94 18.95 6.25
N ASP A 3 37.26 20.02 6.66
CA ASP A 3 36.00 19.95 7.44
C ASP A 3 34.84 19.24 6.73
N ASN A 4 34.84 19.24 5.39
CA ASN A 4 33.74 18.64 4.63
C ASN A 4 33.78 17.10 4.67
N LYS A 5 34.98 16.51 4.66
CA LYS A 5 35.15 15.05 4.75
C LYS A 5 34.80 14.51 6.14
N ASP A 6 35.18 15.23 7.20
CA ASP A 6 34.87 14.81 8.57
C ASP A 6 33.37 14.89 8.84
N ARG A 7 32.70 15.93 8.30
CA ARG A 7 31.25 16.08 8.38
C ARG A 7 30.51 15.00 7.59
N GLU A 8 30.99 14.64 6.40
CA GLU A 8 30.41 13.58 5.58
C GLU A 8 30.54 12.21 6.24
N LYS A 9 31.70 11.91 6.83
CA LYS A 9 31.92 10.67 7.59
C LYS A 9 31.04 10.58 8.84
N ALA A 10 30.87 11.68 9.57
CA ALA A 10 29.96 11.72 10.72
C ALA A 10 28.50 11.48 10.31
N LEU A 11 28.09 12.03 9.16
CA LEU A 11 26.76 11.81 8.59
C LEU A 11 26.54 10.34 8.20
N GLU A 12 27.50 9.71 7.52
CA GLU A 12 27.42 8.29 7.16
C GLU A 12 27.34 7.39 8.40
N MET A 13 28.10 7.69 9.45
CA MET A 13 28.01 6.96 10.72
C MET A 13 26.63 7.07 11.37
N ALA A 14 26.04 8.27 11.38
CA ALA A 14 24.70 8.48 11.93
C ALA A 14 23.64 7.73 11.13
N ILE A 15 23.71 7.78 9.79
CA ILE A 15 22.84 7.00 8.88
C ILE A 15 22.95 5.51 9.20
N GLY A 16 24.17 4.96 9.30
CA GLY A 16 24.37 3.55 9.61
C GLY A 16 23.88 3.13 11.00
N GLN A 17 23.95 4.02 12.00
CA GLN A 17 23.38 3.77 13.33
C GLN A 17 21.85 3.68 13.29
N ILE A 18 21.20 4.59 12.54
CA ILE A 18 19.73 4.60 12.37
C ILE A 18 19.28 3.31 11.67
N GLU A 19 19.91 2.92 10.56
CA GLU A 19 19.54 1.69 9.86
C GLU A 19 19.71 0.43 10.71
N LYS A 20 20.77 0.37 11.54
CA LYS A 20 21.00 -0.76 12.44
C LYS A 20 19.92 -0.87 13.53
N GLN A 21 19.40 0.25 14.01
CA GLN A 21 18.40 0.27 15.08
C GLN A 21 16.97 0.07 14.56
N HIS A 22 16.66 0.58 13.37
CA HIS A 22 15.28 0.70 12.87
C HIS A 22 14.99 -0.10 11.60
N GLY A 23 16.02 -0.67 10.97
CA GLY A 23 15.92 -1.45 9.73
C GLY A 23 16.51 -0.72 8.53
N LYS A 24 16.86 -1.49 7.50
CA LYS A 24 17.36 -0.94 6.23
C LYS A 24 16.29 -0.08 5.57
N GLY A 25 16.69 1.07 5.02
CA GLY A 25 15.77 1.99 4.34
C GLY A 25 14.94 2.88 5.26
N THR A 26 15.16 2.87 6.58
CA THR A 26 14.55 3.86 7.50
C THR A 26 15.02 5.29 7.20
N ILE A 27 16.22 5.44 6.62
CA ILE A 27 16.77 6.71 6.18
C ILE A 27 17.51 6.50 4.86
N MET A 28 17.28 7.38 3.90
CA MET A 28 17.86 7.32 2.56
C MET A 28 18.01 8.74 2.02
N ARG A 29 18.97 8.98 1.13
CA ARG A 29 19.01 10.27 0.43
C ARG A 29 17.89 10.26 -0.61
N LEU A 30 17.26 11.41 -0.82
CA LEU A 30 16.14 11.54 -1.75
C LEU A 30 16.50 11.18 -3.20
N GLY A 31 17.79 11.30 -3.57
CA GLY A 31 18.30 10.92 -4.89
C GLY A 31 18.90 9.51 -4.96
N ASP A 32 18.91 8.75 -3.86
CA ASP A 32 19.32 7.35 -3.91
C ASP A 32 18.22 6.59 -4.66
N GLU A 33 18.60 5.79 -5.67
CA GLU A 33 17.63 4.91 -6.34
C GLU A 33 17.06 3.95 -5.29
N ALA A 34 15.73 3.94 -5.16
CA ALA A 34 15.00 2.98 -4.34
C ALA A 34 15.11 1.59 -4.97
N THR A 35 16.28 0.98 -4.88
CA THR A 35 16.60 -0.35 -5.41
C THR A 35 16.32 -1.39 -4.34
N GLN A 36 15.05 -1.54 -3.99
CA GLN A 36 14.58 -2.83 -3.49
C GLN A 36 13.43 -3.26 -4.38
N ASP A 37 13.50 -4.51 -4.88
CA ASP A 37 12.36 -5.23 -5.43
C ASP A 37 11.30 -5.34 -4.31
N VAL A 38 10.50 -4.30 -4.14
CA VAL A 38 9.36 -4.29 -3.23
C VAL A 38 8.21 -4.93 -4.00
N PRO A 39 7.72 -6.11 -3.58
CA PRO A 39 6.56 -6.71 -4.22
C PRO A 39 5.39 -5.74 -4.16
N SER A 40 4.77 -5.47 -5.30
CA SER A 40 3.68 -4.50 -5.42
C SER A 40 2.46 -5.10 -6.12
N ILE A 41 1.34 -4.40 -6.02
CA ILE A 41 0.09 -4.68 -6.73
C ILE A 41 -0.19 -3.47 -7.61
N SER A 42 -0.35 -3.67 -8.92
CA SER A 42 -0.67 -2.59 -9.84
C SER A 42 -1.94 -1.85 -9.40
N THR A 43 -1.96 -0.54 -9.59
CA THR A 43 -3.15 0.29 -9.38
C THR A 43 -4.15 0.21 -10.53
N GLY A 44 -3.83 -0.52 -11.60
CA GLY A 44 -4.55 -0.51 -12.87
C GLY A 44 -4.28 0.75 -13.72
N SER A 45 -3.47 1.69 -13.21
CA SER A 45 -3.07 2.91 -13.91
C SER A 45 -1.56 2.96 -14.07
N LEU A 46 -1.09 2.82 -15.31
CA LEU A 46 0.34 2.87 -15.65
C LEU A 46 1.02 4.14 -15.12
N MET A 47 0.33 5.28 -15.17
CA MET A 47 0.89 6.56 -14.73
C MET A 47 1.05 6.62 -13.21
N VAL A 48 0.11 6.04 -12.46
CA VAL A 48 0.20 6.00 -10.99
C VAL A 48 1.28 5.00 -10.57
N ASP A 49 1.32 3.82 -11.18
CA ASP A 49 2.34 2.80 -10.92
C ASP A 49 3.76 3.33 -11.16
N TYR A 50 3.94 4.09 -12.25
CA TYR A 50 5.20 4.77 -12.54
C TYR A 50 5.54 5.83 -11.49
N ALA A 51 4.57 6.67 -11.09
CA ALA A 51 4.77 7.71 -10.09
C ALA A 51 5.10 7.15 -8.69
N LEU A 52 4.59 5.97 -8.35
CA LEU A 52 4.91 5.26 -7.11
C LEU A 52 6.34 4.68 -7.10
N GLY A 53 7.00 4.59 -8.25
CA GLY A 53 8.41 4.16 -8.39
C GLY A 53 8.65 2.65 -8.18
N VAL A 54 7.73 1.95 -7.51
CA VAL A 54 7.80 0.50 -7.24
C VAL A 54 6.80 -0.32 -8.07
N GLY A 55 6.17 0.30 -9.07
CA GLY A 55 5.25 -0.37 -10.00
C GLY A 55 3.84 -0.63 -9.45
N GLY A 56 3.47 -0.03 -8.32
CA GLY A 56 2.13 -0.16 -7.74
C GLY A 56 2.10 0.04 -6.23
N VAL A 57 1.02 -0.41 -5.58
CA VAL A 57 0.85 -0.40 -4.12
C VAL A 57 1.76 -1.45 -3.48
N PRO A 58 2.64 -1.10 -2.54
CA PRO A 58 3.59 -2.04 -1.94
C PRO A 58 2.90 -3.06 -1.02
N ARG A 59 3.26 -4.33 -1.14
CA ARG A 59 2.76 -5.42 -0.28
C ARG A 59 3.36 -5.34 1.12
N GLY A 60 2.59 -5.77 2.12
CA GLY A 60 3.02 -5.81 3.52
C GLY A 60 3.21 -4.42 4.15
N ARG A 61 2.59 -3.39 3.57
CA ARG A 61 2.64 -2.00 4.03
C ARG A 61 1.24 -1.41 4.08
N VAL A 62 1.06 -0.41 4.94
CA VAL A 62 -0.17 0.40 4.95
C VAL A 62 -0.06 1.48 3.87
N THR A 63 -1.12 1.64 3.08
CA THR A 63 -1.24 2.68 2.06
C THR A 63 -2.52 3.47 2.29
N GLU A 64 -2.43 4.79 2.29
CA GLU A 64 -3.58 5.69 2.45
C GLU A 64 -3.89 6.40 1.13
N ILE A 65 -5.16 6.37 0.71
CA ILE A 65 -5.67 7.10 -0.45
C ILE A 65 -6.72 8.09 0.07
N TYR A 66 -6.38 9.38 0.08
CA TYR A 66 -7.24 10.45 0.59
C TYR A 66 -7.54 11.52 -0.46
N GLY A 67 -8.56 12.34 -0.21
CA GLY A 67 -9.02 13.37 -1.14
C GLY A 67 -10.51 13.68 -1.02
N PRO A 68 -11.01 14.69 -1.76
CA PRO A 68 -12.41 15.12 -1.71
C PRO A 68 -13.41 14.02 -2.06
N GLU A 69 -14.66 14.18 -1.66
CA GLU A 69 -15.75 13.32 -2.15
C GLU A 69 -15.80 13.31 -3.68
N ALA A 70 -16.14 12.17 -4.28
CA ALA A 70 -16.15 11.95 -5.73
C ALA A 70 -14.80 12.15 -6.46
N SER A 71 -13.66 12.23 -5.75
CA SER A 71 -12.32 12.34 -6.37
C SER A 71 -11.79 11.02 -6.97
N GLY A 72 -12.54 9.92 -6.87
CA GLY A 72 -12.16 8.61 -7.42
C GLY A 72 -11.37 7.69 -6.47
N LYS A 73 -11.29 8.00 -5.17
CA LYS A 73 -10.58 7.17 -4.17
C LYS A 73 -11.05 5.72 -4.18
N THR A 74 -12.36 5.50 -4.06
CA THR A 74 -12.97 4.17 -4.04
C THR A 74 -12.74 3.45 -5.35
N THR A 75 -12.86 4.15 -6.49
CA THR A 75 -12.54 3.58 -7.82
C THR A 75 -11.10 3.09 -7.90
N LEU A 76 -10.13 3.88 -7.43
CA LEU A 76 -8.73 3.47 -7.41
C LEU A 76 -8.49 2.25 -6.50
N ALA A 77 -9.08 2.24 -5.31
CA ALA A 77 -9.01 1.10 -4.39
C ALA A 77 -9.62 -0.18 -4.99
N LEU A 78 -10.75 -0.06 -5.69
CA LEU A 78 -11.39 -1.18 -6.39
C LEU A 78 -10.54 -1.69 -7.56
N HIS A 79 -9.82 -0.83 -8.28
CA HIS A 79 -8.86 -1.28 -9.30
C HIS A 79 -7.68 -2.05 -8.70
N VAL A 80 -7.16 -1.62 -7.54
CA VAL A 80 -6.12 -2.37 -6.82
C VAL A 80 -6.64 -3.77 -6.43
N ILE A 81 -7.90 -3.88 -5.99
CA ILE A 81 -8.54 -5.18 -5.70
C ILE A 81 -8.64 -6.04 -6.97
N ALA A 82 -9.09 -5.47 -8.08
CA ALA A 82 -9.20 -6.19 -9.35
C ALA A 82 -7.83 -6.72 -9.82
N GLU A 83 -6.77 -5.90 -9.76
CA GLU A 83 -5.43 -6.33 -10.14
C GLU A 83 -4.83 -7.35 -9.15
N ALA A 84 -5.17 -7.26 -7.86
CA ALA A 84 -4.80 -8.29 -6.88
C ALA A 84 -5.42 -9.67 -7.21
N GLN A 85 -6.72 -9.68 -7.51
CA GLN A 85 -7.45 -10.91 -7.90
C GLN A 85 -6.96 -11.45 -9.24
N LYS A 86 -6.71 -10.59 -10.23
CA LYS A 86 -6.17 -10.97 -11.54
C LYS A 86 -4.78 -11.63 -11.44
N ALA A 87 -3.99 -11.26 -10.44
CA ALA A 87 -2.73 -11.90 -10.11
C ALA A 87 -2.90 -13.23 -9.32
N GLY A 88 -4.13 -13.71 -9.11
CA GLY A 88 -4.45 -14.94 -8.39
C GLY A 88 -4.50 -14.78 -6.87
N GLY A 89 -4.54 -13.55 -6.35
CA GLY A 89 -4.65 -13.27 -4.92
C GLY A 89 -6.09 -13.16 -4.43
N TYR A 90 -6.26 -13.22 -3.11
CA TYR A 90 -7.53 -12.93 -2.44
C TYR A 90 -7.64 -11.45 -2.09
N ALA A 91 -8.86 -10.96 -1.94
CA ALA A 91 -9.14 -9.60 -1.50
C ALA A 91 -10.29 -9.57 -0.50
N ALA A 92 -10.23 -8.62 0.42
CA ALA A 92 -11.28 -8.31 1.37
C ALA A 92 -11.59 -6.81 1.35
N PHE A 93 -12.86 -6.46 1.51
CA PHE A 93 -13.34 -5.09 1.56
C PHE A 93 -14.12 -4.86 2.86
N VAL A 94 -13.62 -3.96 3.71
CA VAL A 94 -14.27 -3.58 4.96
C VAL A 94 -15.01 -2.27 4.71
N ASP A 95 -16.33 -2.36 4.52
CA ASP A 95 -17.20 -1.25 4.14
C ASP A 95 -17.84 -0.62 5.39
N ALA A 96 -17.20 0.44 5.90
CA ALA A 96 -17.75 1.25 6.98
C ALA A 96 -18.76 2.31 6.51
N GLU A 97 -18.88 2.54 5.20
CA GLU A 97 -19.78 3.56 4.63
C GLU A 97 -21.12 2.96 4.14
N HIS A 98 -21.25 1.63 4.15
CA HIS A 98 -22.39 0.89 3.59
C HIS A 98 -22.71 1.30 2.15
N ALA A 99 -21.68 1.68 1.37
CA ALA A 99 -21.81 2.29 0.05
C ALA A 99 -21.27 1.40 -1.09
N PHE A 100 -20.87 0.17 -0.79
CA PHE A 100 -20.32 -0.74 -1.80
C PHE A 100 -21.38 -1.16 -2.84
N ASP A 101 -21.13 -0.89 -4.14
CA ASP A 101 -21.95 -1.38 -5.26
C ASP A 101 -21.27 -2.58 -5.95
N PRO A 102 -21.79 -3.82 -5.77
CA PRO A 102 -21.20 -5.02 -6.37
C PRO A 102 -21.27 -5.03 -7.90
N ARG A 103 -22.25 -4.35 -8.52
CA ARG A 103 -22.34 -4.28 -9.99
C ARG A 103 -21.23 -3.40 -10.54
N TYR A 104 -20.96 -2.27 -9.89
CA TYR A 104 -19.84 -1.40 -10.26
C TYR A 104 -18.52 -2.14 -10.09
N ALA A 105 -18.31 -2.81 -8.95
CA ALA A 105 -17.13 -3.64 -8.70
C ALA A 105 -16.91 -4.70 -9.80
N LYS A 106 -17.96 -5.45 -10.16
CA LYS A 106 -17.89 -6.46 -11.23
C LYS A 106 -17.50 -5.86 -12.58
N ASN A 107 -18.03 -4.68 -12.93
CA ASN A 107 -17.68 -3.98 -14.17
C ASN A 107 -16.21 -3.51 -14.20
N LEU A 108 -15.60 -3.27 -13.03
CA LEU A 108 -14.18 -2.96 -12.92
C LEU A 108 -13.27 -4.20 -13.02
N GLY A 109 -13.84 -5.41 -13.13
CA GLY A 109 -13.09 -6.66 -13.26
C GLY A 109 -12.86 -7.40 -11.93
N ILE A 110 -13.52 -7.00 -10.85
CA ILE A 110 -13.48 -7.72 -9.58
C ILE A 110 -14.29 -9.01 -9.69
N ASN A 111 -13.71 -10.13 -9.27
CA ASN A 111 -14.45 -11.35 -9.01
C ASN A 111 -15.25 -11.19 -7.71
N THR A 112 -16.50 -10.78 -7.83
CA THR A 112 -17.39 -10.53 -6.68
C THR A 112 -17.80 -11.80 -5.95
N ASP A 113 -17.72 -12.97 -6.60
CA ASP A 113 -18.10 -14.24 -5.98
C ASP A 113 -17.04 -14.71 -4.96
N GLU A 114 -15.80 -14.24 -5.09
CA GLU A 114 -14.67 -14.54 -4.21
C GLU A 114 -14.23 -13.36 -3.34
N LEU A 115 -14.83 -12.18 -3.51
CA LEU A 115 -14.51 -11.00 -2.70
C LEU A 115 -15.14 -11.14 -1.30
N LEU A 116 -14.30 -11.12 -0.26
CA LEU A 116 -14.77 -11.05 1.11
C LEU A 116 -15.25 -9.63 1.42
N VAL A 117 -16.48 -9.47 1.92
CA VAL A 117 -17.02 -8.16 2.31
C VAL A 117 -17.47 -8.20 3.75
N SER A 118 -17.08 -7.19 4.53
CA SER A 118 -17.52 -6.99 5.90
C SER A 118 -18.12 -5.61 6.07
N GLN A 119 -19.26 -5.52 6.75
CA GLN A 119 -19.93 -4.27 7.13
C GLN A 119 -19.96 -4.17 8.66
N PRO A 120 -18.92 -3.61 9.28
CA PRO A 120 -18.81 -3.55 10.73
C PRO A 120 -19.70 -2.46 11.34
N ASP A 121 -20.14 -2.68 12.57
CA ASP A 121 -20.95 -1.77 13.38
C ASP A 121 -20.10 -0.66 14.04
N SER A 122 -18.79 -0.85 14.18
CA SER A 122 -17.86 0.13 14.78
C SER A 122 -16.47 0.09 14.16
N GLY A 123 -15.68 1.16 14.40
CA GLY A 123 -14.29 1.24 13.94
C GLY A 123 -13.39 0.19 14.59
N GLU A 124 -13.61 -0.13 15.87
CA GLU A 124 -12.87 -1.17 16.59
C GLU A 124 -13.12 -2.54 15.95
N GLN A 125 -14.39 -2.86 15.64
CA GLN A 125 -14.74 -4.11 14.96
C GLN A 125 -14.13 -4.18 13.55
N ALA A 126 -14.12 -3.07 12.81
CA ALA A 126 -13.48 -2.99 11.51
C ALA A 126 -11.98 -3.34 11.58
N LEU A 127 -11.27 -2.83 12.59
CA LEU A 127 -9.85 -3.08 12.80
C LEU A 127 -9.58 -4.51 13.27
N GLU A 128 -10.41 -5.08 14.16
CA GLU A 128 -10.28 -6.47 14.62
C GLU A 128 -10.46 -7.48 13.47
N ILE A 129 -11.45 -7.25 12.60
CA ILE A 129 -11.67 -8.04 11.38
C ILE A 129 -10.45 -7.91 10.46
N THR A 130 -9.96 -6.69 10.24
CA THR A 130 -8.78 -6.44 9.41
C THR A 130 -7.54 -7.15 9.95
N GLU A 131 -7.29 -7.09 11.26
CA GLU A 131 -6.18 -7.80 11.91
C GLU A 131 -6.29 -9.31 11.73
N THR A 132 -7.48 -9.87 11.95
CA THR A 132 -7.73 -11.31 11.85
C THR A 132 -7.46 -11.82 10.43
N LEU A 133 -7.92 -11.07 9.41
CA LEU A 133 -7.67 -11.40 8.00
C LEU A 133 -6.17 -11.36 7.68
N ILE A 134 -5.46 -10.31 8.10
CA ILE A 134 -4.02 -10.18 7.87
C ILE A 134 -3.24 -11.32 8.55
N ARG A 135 -3.63 -11.74 9.76
CA ARG A 135 -2.98 -12.83 10.49
C ARG A 135 -3.23 -14.23 9.91
N SER A 136 -4.29 -14.40 9.12
CA SER A 136 -4.66 -15.70 8.55
C SER A 136 -3.66 -16.26 7.54
N ALA A 137 -2.72 -15.44 7.06
CA ALA A 137 -1.66 -15.79 6.12
C ALA A 137 -2.15 -16.50 4.82
N ALA A 138 -3.39 -16.20 4.41
CA ALA A 138 -3.92 -16.51 3.08
C ALA A 138 -3.38 -15.55 2.01
#